data_AF-A0AAN6MW27-F1
#
_entry.id   AF-A0AAN6MW27-F1
#
_cell.length_a   1.000
_cell.length_b   1.000
_cell.length_c   1.000
_cell.angle_alpha   90.00
_cell.angle_beta   90.00
_cell.angle_gamma   90.00
#
_symmetry.space_group_name_H-M   'P 1'
#
loop_
_entity.id
_entity.type
_entity.pdbx_description
1 polymer ?
#
loop_
_entity_poly.entity_id
_entity_poly.type
_entity_poly.pdbx_seq_one_letter_code
_entity_poly.pdbx_strand_id
1 'polypeptide(L)'
;MPLSSLLSKYGYKPGHVVELEFRTLSADSEVGEQPYNLKAGMQGAYNRIFNTQRKLLDLNAKVHYDSLNKDVTFIFASIENYIQVNGVKHLTNFSLIVMHNMSTNKMTAAISRGVTVPRAYVNRARLAGTSMRTRIMARLRSARF
;
A
#
# COMPACT_ATOMS: atom_id res chain seq x y z
N MET A 1 15.13 18.68 -0.77
CA MET A 1 14.86 19.56 0.39
C MET A 1 15.31 18.82 1.66
N PRO A 2 16.14 19.41 2.52
CA PRO A 2 16.60 18.76 3.75
C PRO A 2 15.44 18.48 4.72
N LEU A 3 15.51 17.36 5.45
CA LEU A 3 14.49 16.92 6.42
C LEU A 3 14.25 17.99 7.51
N SER A 4 15.31 18.62 8.00
CA SER A 4 15.24 19.69 9.01
C SER A 4 14.38 20.88 8.58
N SER A 5 14.52 21.33 7.34
CA SER A 5 13.71 22.39 6.75
C SER A 5 12.25 21.98 6.46
N LEU A 6 11.96 20.68 6.34
CA LEU A 6 10.59 20.19 6.22
C LEU A 6 9.90 20.18 7.58
N LEU A 7 10.60 19.70 8.61
CA LEU A 7 10.10 19.61 9.97
C LEU A 7 9.78 21.00 10.57
N SER A 8 10.66 21.99 10.35
CA SER A 8 10.43 23.36 10.82
C SER A 8 9.19 24.01 10.20
N LYS A 9 8.92 23.74 8.92
CA LYS A 9 7.70 24.20 8.21
C LYS A 9 6.41 23.68 8.85
N TYR A 10 6.46 22.52 9.51
CA TYR A 10 5.32 21.92 10.23
C TYR A 10 5.35 22.19 11.74
N GLY A 11 6.13 23.16 12.21
CA GLY A 11 6.12 23.63 13.60
C GLY A 11 6.98 22.81 14.57
N TYR A 12 7.81 21.87 14.08
CA TYR A 12 8.75 21.16 14.93
C TYR A 12 9.96 22.06 15.24
N LYS A 13 10.18 22.33 16.54
CA LYS A 13 11.31 23.14 17.03
C LYS A 13 12.60 22.30 17.07
N PRO A 14 13.78 22.93 16.90
CA PRO A 14 15.06 22.28 17.18
C PRO A 14 15.05 21.72 18.61
N GLY A 15 15.29 20.41 18.76
CA GLY A 15 15.24 19.70 20.05
C GLY A 15 14.04 18.76 20.23
N HIS A 16 13.02 18.81 19.37
CA HIS A 16 12.02 17.74 19.30
C HIS A 16 12.65 16.51 18.63
N VAL A 17 12.96 15.48 19.42
CA VAL A 17 13.39 14.19 18.89
C VAL A 17 12.14 13.47 18.36
N VAL A 18 11.98 13.46 17.04
CA VAL A 18 11.01 12.59 16.39
C VAL A 18 11.72 11.27 16.10
N GLU A 19 11.44 10.26 16.90
CA GLU A 19 11.90 8.91 16.63
C GLU A 19 10.92 8.25 15.65
N LEU A 20 11.46 7.72 14.55
CA LEU A 20 10.68 7.03 13.53
C LEU A 20 11.00 5.54 13.60
N GLU A 21 10.02 4.75 14.00
CA GLU A 21 10.09 3.30 13.92
C GLU A 21 9.37 2.81 12.65
N PHE A 22 10.06 2.07 11.80
CA PHE A 22 9.48 1.46 10.61
C PHE A 22 9.20 -0.02 10.85
N ARG A 23 7.95 -0.43 10.62
CA ARG A 23 7.55 -1.84 10.65
C ARG A 23 6.89 -2.22 9.34
N THR A 24 7.34 -3.34 8.77
CA THR A 24 6.71 -3.93 7.58
C THR A 24 5.76 -5.03 8.01
N LEU A 25 4.52 -4.96 7.54
CA LEU A 25 3.49 -5.95 7.82
C LEU A 25 2.94 -6.48 6.50
N SER A 26 2.71 -7.78 6.44
CA SER A 26 2.04 -8.39 5.29
C SER A 26 0.53 -8.25 5.42
N ALA A 27 -0.11 -7.67 4.40
CA ALA A 27 -1.55 -7.52 4.31
C ALA A 27 -2.02 -7.78 2.88
N ASP A 28 -3.14 -8.49 2.74
CA ASP A 28 -3.71 -8.81 1.44
C ASP A 28 -4.34 -7.56 0.81
N SER A 29 -4.11 -7.37 -0.49
CA SER A 29 -4.72 -6.30 -1.26
C SER A 29 -6.14 -6.63 -1.72
N GLU A 30 -6.51 -7.93 -1.72
CA GLU A 30 -7.80 -8.47 -2.20
C GLU A 30 -8.15 -8.12 -3.66
N VAL A 31 -7.21 -7.50 -4.36
CA VAL A 31 -7.19 -7.29 -5.81
C VAL A 31 -6.00 -8.09 -6.33
N GLY A 32 -6.14 -8.78 -7.46
CA GLY A 32 -5.09 -9.69 -7.92
C GLY A 32 -3.70 -9.03 -7.95
N GLU A 33 -2.64 -9.82 -7.69
CA GLU A 33 -1.24 -9.40 -7.47
C GLU A 33 -0.72 -8.32 -8.44
N GLN A 34 -1.18 -8.32 -9.68
CA GLN A 34 -0.91 -7.26 -10.65
C GLN A 34 -2.21 -6.59 -11.11
N PRO A 35 -2.56 -5.41 -10.56
CA PRO A 35 -3.64 -4.58 -11.07
C PRO A 35 -3.35 -4.05 -12.48
N TYR A 36 -4.37 -4.04 -13.35
CA TYR A 36 -4.29 -3.57 -14.75
C TYR A 36 -5.06 -2.28 -15.03
N ASN A 37 -5.39 -1.53 -13.98
CA ASN A 37 -5.97 -0.18 -14.08
C ASN A 37 -5.79 0.55 -12.74
N LEU A 38 -5.86 1.87 -12.79
CA LEU A 38 -5.73 2.73 -11.60
C LEU A 38 -6.75 2.36 -10.51
N LYS A 39 -8.01 2.08 -10.86
CA LYS A 39 -9.06 1.76 -9.87
C LYS A 39 -8.69 0.54 -9.03
N ALA A 40 -8.23 -0.53 -9.67
CA ALA A 40 -7.79 -1.74 -8.98
C ALA A 40 -6.50 -1.48 -8.17
N GLY A 41 -5.54 -0.72 -8.70
CA GLY A 41 -4.32 -0.35 -7.96
C GLY A 41 -4.62 0.47 -6.70
N MET A 42 -5.50 1.46 -6.82
CA MET A 42 -6.00 2.24 -5.68
C MET A 42 -6.67 1.34 -4.66
N GLN A 43 -7.65 0.53 -5.09
CA GLN A 43 -8.37 -0.36 -4.18
C GLN A 43 -7.42 -1.30 -3.42
N GLY A 44 -6.42 -1.85 -4.10
CA GLY A 44 -5.40 -2.70 -3.46
C GLY A 44 -4.62 -1.96 -2.38
N ALA A 45 -4.16 -0.74 -2.66
CA ALA A 45 -3.44 0.07 -1.69
C ALA A 45 -4.31 0.42 -0.46
N TYR A 46 -5.58 0.80 -0.68
CA TYR A 46 -6.53 1.06 0.41
C TYR A 46 -6.79 -0.19 1.26
N ASN A 47 -7.01 -1.33 0.61
CA ASN A 47 -7.25 -2.61 1.28
C ASN A 47 -6.05 -3.03 2.13
N ARG A 48 -4.82 -2.88 1.64
CA ARG A 48 -3.62 -3.18 2.42
C ARG A 48 -3.53 -2.31 3.68
N ILE A 49 -3.84 -1.01 3.59
CA ILE A 49 -3.89 -0.13 4.77
C ILE A 49 -4.94 -0.64 5.75
N PHE A 50 -6.18 -0.83 5.30
CA PHE A 50 -7.29 -1.25 6.16
C PHE A 50 -7.04 -2.61 6.82
N ASN A 51 -6.54 -3.58 6.06
CA ASN A 51 -6.23 -4.92 6.56
C ASN A 51 -5.04 -4.89 7.52
N THR A 52 -4.06 -4.01 7.31
CA THR A 52 -2.95 -3.80 8.26
C THR A 52 -3.45 -3.20 9.56
N GLN A 53 -4.34 -2.21 9.49
CA GLN A 53 -4.97 -1.60 10.66
C GLN A 53 -5.75 -2.63 11.48
N ARG A 54 -6.60 -3.42 10.81
CA ARG A 54 -7.33 -4.51 11.46
C ARG A 54 -6.39 -5.49 12.14
N LYS A 55 -5.38 -6.00 11.43
CA LYS A 55 -4.38 -6.91 12.01
C LYS A 55 -3.70 -6.31 13.24
N LEU A 56 -3.33 -5.03 13.22
CA LEU A 56 -2.67 -4.40 14.36
C LEU A 56 -3.61 -4.17 15.55
N LEU A 57 -4.88 -3.86 15.31
CA LEU A 57 -5.90 -3.76 16.35
C LEU A 57 -6.18 -5.14 16.98
N ASP A 58 -6.27 -6.19 16.14
CA ASP A 58 -6.52 -7.56 16.58
C ASP A 58 -5.33 -8.14 17.35
N LEU A 59 -4.09 -7.77 16.98
CA LEU A 59 -2.87 -8.29 17.60
C LEU A 59 -2.43 -7.53 18.85
N ASN A 60 -2.89 -6.28 19.05
CA ASN A 60 -2.25 -5.43 20.05
C ASN A 60 -3.17 -4.34 20.63
N ALA A 61 -3.78 -4.64 21.79
CA ALA A 61 -4.54 -3.67 22.60
C ALA A 61 -3.72 -2.41 22.94
N LYS A 62 -2.39 -2.55 23.02
CA LYS A 62 -1.46 -1.44 23.24
C LYS A 62 -1.40 -0.46 22.06
N VAL A 63 -1.50 -0.91 20.81
CA VAL A 63 -1.53 0.01 19.64
C VAL A 63 -2.80 0.85 19.66
N HIS A 64 -3.94 0.25 20.04
CA HIS A 64 -5.18 1.00 20.22
C HIS A 64 -5.04 2.03 21.35
N TYR A 65 -4.50 1.63 22.51
CA TYR A 65 -4.24 2.51 23.65
C TYR A 65 -3.25 3.65 23.33
N ASP A 66 -2.13 3.34 22.68
CA ASP A 66 -1.12 4.31 22.27
C ASP A 66 -1.63 5.23 21.16
N SER A 67 -2.57 4.78 20.32
CA SER A 67 -3.22 5.66 19.33
C SER A 67 -4.20 6.65 19.97
N LEU A 68 -4.71 6.34 21.17
CA LEU A 68 -5.52 7.25 21.98
C LEU A 68 -4.65 8.22 22.80
N ASN A 69 -3.44 7.81 23.15
CA ASN A 69 -2.43 8.69 23.76
C ASN A 69 -1.85 9.63 22.70
N LYS A 70 -1.88 10.94 22.96
CA LYS A 70 -1.51 11.97 21.96
C LYS A 70 -0.01 12.02 21.62
N ASP A 71 0.80 11.18 22.24
CA ASP A 71 2.26 11.23 22.15
C ASP A 71 2.83 10.33 21.03
N VAL A 72 2.02 9.45 20.45
CA VAL A 72 2.41 8.55 19.35
C VAL A 72 1.51 8.76 18.13
N THR A 73 2.12 8.90 16.95
CA THR A 73 1.39 8.99 15.67
C THR A 73 1.62 7.74 14.84
N PHE A 74 0.55 7.01 14.53
CA PHE A 74 0.60 5.90 13.59
C PHE A 74 0.32 6.37 12.16
N ILE A 75 1.28 6.12 11.27
CA ILE A 75 1.13 6.34 9.83
C ILE A 75 1.17 4.99 9.13
N PHE A 76 0.08 4.67 8.44
CA PHE A 76 -0.01 3.47 7.62
C PHE A 76 0.29 3.86 6.18
N ALA A 77 1.26 3.19 5.57
CA ALA A 77 1.62 3.42 4.18
C ALA A 77 1.52 2.12 3.37
N SER A 78 0.96 2.21 2.18
CA SER A 78 0.96 1.12 1.20
C SER A 78 1.47 1.63 -0.13
N ILE A 79 2.35 0.86 -0.75
CA ILE A 79 2.83 1.09 -2.12
C ILE A 79 2.30 -0.04 -2.99
N GLU A 80 1.56 0.30 -4.04
CA GLU A 80 0.98 -0.65 -4.99
C GLU A 80 1.41 -0.27 -6.40
N ASN A 81 1.80 -1.26 -7.21
CA ASN A 81 2.07 -1.04 -8.62
C ASN A 81 0.84 -1.42 -9.45
N TYR A 82 0.54 -0.64 -10.50
CA TYR A 82 -0.50 -0.99 -11.47
C TYR A 82 -0.05 -0.66 -12.89
N ILE A 83 -0.51 -1.47 -13.85
CA ILE A 83 -0.25 -1.24 -15.27
C ILE A 83 -1.51 -0.69 -15.90
N GLN A 84 -1.49 0.53 -16.40
CA GLN A 84 -2.61 1.07 -17.17
C GLN A 84 -2.58 0.46 -18.58
N VAL A 85 -3.61 -0.33 -18.92
CA VAL A 85 -3.70 -1.03 -20.21
C VAL A 85 -4.77 -0.47 -21.16
N ASN A 86 -5.72 0.29 -20.61
CA ASN A 86 -6.86 0.86 -21.35
C ASN A 86 -6.73 2.38 -21.40
N GLY A 87 -7.16 3.00 -22.51
CA GLY A 87 -7.18 4.47 -22.65
C GLY A 87 -5.79 5.12 -22.69
N VAL A 88 -4.75 4.37 -23.03
CA VAL A 88 -3.36 4.87 -23.14
C VAL A 88 -2.73 4.44 -24.45
N LYS A 89 -1.92 5.32 -25.05
CA LYS A 89 -1.17 5.01 -26.29
C LYS A 89 -0.12 3.92 -26.08
N HIS A 90 0.54 3.94 -24.93
CA HIS A 90 1.53 2.96 -24.53
C HIS A 90 1.19 2.42 -23.14
N LEU A 91 1.29 1.09 -22.97
CA LEU A 91 1.05 0.48 -21.66
C LEU A 91 2.07 1.02 -20.68
N THR A 92 1.60 1.51 -19.54
CA THR A 92 2.44 2.25 -18.60
C THR A 92 2.27 1.65 -17.22
N ASN A 93 3.38 1.27 -16.59
CA ASN A 93 3.43 0.84 -15.21
C ASN A 93 3.60 2.06 -14.31
N PHE A 94 2.80 2.15 -13.26
CA PHE A 94 2.83 3.21 -12.26
C PHE A 94 2.96 2.59 -10.88
N SER A 95 3.68 3.25 -9.99
CA SER A 95 3.58 3.05 -8.54
C SER A 95 2.64 4.09 -7.95
N LEU A 96 1.76 3.66 -7.06
CA LEU A 96 0.89 4.47 -6.23
C LEU A 96 1.31 4.27 -4.77
N ILE A 97 1.50 5.36 -4.04
CA ILE A 97 1.57 5.32 -2.58
C ILE A 97 0.29 5.90 -2.00
N VAL A 98 -0.26 5.22 -1.00
CA VAL A 98 -1.33 5.75 -0.15
C VAL A 98 -0.79 5.79 1.28
N MET A 99 -1.00 6.90 1.97
CA MET A 99 -0.62 7.09 3.36
C MET A 99 -1.83 7.54 4.17
N HIS A 100 -2.03 6.93 5.32
CA HIS A 100 -3.09 7.27 6.26
C HIS A 100 -2.49 7.61 7.62
N ASN A 101 -2.70 8.85 8.05
CA ASN A 101 -2.36 9.29 9.40
C ASN A 101 -3.56 9.01 10.30
N MET A 102 -3.40 8.05 11.22
CA MET A 102 -4.49 7.57 12.08
C MET A 102 -4.96 8.64 13.07
N SER A 103 -4.03 9.44 13.63
CA SER A 103 -4.34 10.46 14.62
C SER A 103 -5.18 11.61 14.06
N THR A 104 -4.98 11.95 12.78
CA THR A 104 -5.74 13.02 12.09
C THR A 104 -6.85 12.48 11.19
N ASN A 105 -6.94 11.16 11.04
CA ASN A 105 -7.80 10.47 10.07
C ASN A 105 -7.67 11.01 8.64
N LYS A 106 -6.49 11.54 8.28
CA LYS A 106 -6.22 12.10 6.96
C LYS A 106 -5.52 11.09 6.08
N MET A 107 -6.04 10.93 4.87
CA MET A 107 -5.43 10.07 3.86
C MET A 107 -4.92 10.90 2.69
N THR A 108 -3.73 10.56 2.20
CA THR A 108 -3.11 11.17 1.04
C THR A 108 -2.59 10.10 0.10
N ALA A 109 -2.51 10.41 -1.18
CA ALA A 109 -2.02 9.51 -2.19
C ALA A 109 -1.17 10.26 -3.21
N ALA A 110 -0.18 9.57 -3.77
CA ALA A 110 0.65 10.08 -4.85
C ALA A 110 0.95 8.98 -5.86
N ILE A 111 1.06 9.36 -7.13
CA ILE A 111 1.34 8.46 -8.24
C ILE A 111 2.69 8.85 -8.85
N SER A 112 3.52 7.84 -9.14
CA SER A 112 4.80 8.02 -9.83
C SER A 112 4.62 8.54 -11.27
N ARG A 113 5.72 9.00 -11.90
CA ARG A 113 5.74 9.48 -13.30
C ARG A 113 5.29 8.44 -14.34
N GLY A 114 5.31 7.15 -13.99
CA GLY A 114 4.99 6.06 -14.89
C GLY A 114 6.13 5.69 -15.84
N VAL A 115 6.21 4.41 -16.19
CA VAL A 115 7.22 3.85 -17.11
C VAL A 115 6.52 3.01 -18.16
N THR A 116 6.77 3.29 -19.44
CA THR A 116 6.23 2.49 -20.53
C THR A 116 6.79 1.08 -20.51
N VAL A 117 5.92 0.08 -20.66
CA VAL A 117 6.27 -1.34 -20.65
C VAL A 117 5.88 -2.03 -21.97
N PRO A 118 6.68 -3.00 -22.46
CA PRO A 118 6.32 -3.75 -23.66
C PRO A 118 5.03 -4.58 -23.48
N ARG A 119 4.23 -4.71 -24.55
CA ARG A 119 3.01 -5.56 -24.54
C ARG A 119 3.32 -7.01 -24.16
N ALA A 120 4.45 -7.54 -24.62
CA ALA A 120 4.90 -8.89 -24.30
C ALA A 120 5.11 -9.10 -22.78
N TYR A 121 5.62 -8.08 -22.07
CA TYR A 121 5.74 -8.13 -20.61
C TYR A 121 4.37 -8.25 -19.94
N VAL A 122 3.41 -7.42 -20.35
CA VAL A 122 2.05 -7.42 -19.79
C VAL A 122 1.33 -8.74 -20.06
N ASN A 123 1.47 -9.31 -21.25
CA ASN A 123 0.90 -10.61 -21.59
C ASN A 123 1.48 -11.72 -20.70
N ARG A 124 2.80 -11.73 -20.47
CA ARG A 124 3.45 -12.68 -19.56
C ARG A 124 2.98 -12.52 -18.11
N ALA A 125 2.88 -11.28 -17.63
CA ALA A 125 2.39 -10.99 -16.27
C ALA A 125 0.95 -11.49 -16.06
N ARG A 126 0.08 -11.35 -17.08
CA ARG A 126 -1.29 -11.88 -17.04
C ARG A 126 -1.32 -13.40 -16.93
N LEU A 127 -0.52 -14.09 -17.75
CA LEU A 127 -0.44 -15.55 -17.72
C LEU A 127 0.10 -16.07 -16.38
N ALA A 128 1.13 -15.40 -15.84
CA ALA A 128 1.69 -15.74 -14.53
C ALA A 128 0.64 -15.60 -13.42
N GLY A 129 -0.11 -14.49 -13.40
CA GLY A 129 -1.18 -14.23 -12.43
C GLY A 129 -2.33 -15.25 -12.51
N THR A 130 -2.73 -15.66 -13.73
CA THR A 130 -3.73 -16.71 -13.91
C THR A 130 -3.22 -18.07 -13.41
N SER A 131 -1.96 -18.43 -13.69
CA SER A 131 -1.37 -19.69 -13.22
C SER A 131 -1.34 -19.78 -11.68
N MET A 132 -1.08 -18.66 -11.01
CA MET A 132 -1.05 -18.58 -9.56
C MET A 132 -2.47 -18.72 -8.96
N ARG A 133 -3.47 -18.07 -9.56
CA ARG A 133 -4.89 -18.23 -9.18
C ARG A 133 -5.37 -19.67 -9.34
N THR A 134 -4.98 -20.36 -10.42
CA THR A 134 -5.31 -21.78 -10.64
C THR A 134 -4.66 -22.66 -9.56
N ARG A 135 -3.41 -22.39 -9.18
CA ARG A 135 -2.71 -23.12 -8.10
C ARG A 135 -3.33 -22.89 -6.73
N ILE A 136 -3.75 -21.67 -6.41
CA ILE A 136 -4.44 -21.34 -5.16
C ILE A 136 -5.79 -22.05 -5.10
N MET A 137 -6.58 -22.01 -6.19
CA MET A 137 -7.86 -22.72 -6.27
C MET A 137 -7.70 -24.23 -6.17
N ALA A 138 -6.64 -24.81 -6.75
CA ALA A 138 -6.33 -26.23 -6.60
C ALA A 138 -6.00 -26.59 -5.14
N ARG A 139 -5.19 -25.77 -4.45
CA ARG A 139 -4.86 -25.96 -3.02
C ARG A 139 -6.08 -25.83 -2.10
N LEU A 140 -6.98 -24.89 -2.37
CA LEU A 140 -8.20 -24.71 -1.58
C LEU A 140 -9.18 -25.86 -1.78
N ARG A 141 -9.18 -26.52 -2.95
CA ARG A 141 -9.98 -27.73 -3.21
C ARG A 141 -9.39 -28.97 -2.54
N SER A 142 -8.07 -29.09 -2.46
CA SER A 142 -7.41 -30.23 -1.79
C SER A 142 -7.41 -30.13 -0.26
N ALA A 143 -7.66 -28.94 0.32
CA ALA A 143 -7.74 -28.74 1.77
C ALA A 143 -9.17 -28.93 2.34
N ARG A 144 -10.15 -29.27 1.49
CA ARG A 144 -11.55 -29.54 1.88
C ARG A 144 -11.89 -31.04 1.91
N PHE A 145 -10.88 -31.92 1.91
CA PHE A 145 -11.02 -33.36 2.05
C PHE A 145 -10.05 -33.88 3.09
#